data_AF-A0A8K0SFY5-F1
#
_entry.id   AF-A0A8K0SFY5-F1
#
_cell.length_a   1.000
_cell.length_b   1.000
_cell.length_c   1.000
_cell.angle_alpha   90.00
_cell.angle_beta   90.00
_cell.angle_gamma   90.00
#
_symmetry.space_group_name_H-M   'P 1'
#
loop_
_entity.id
_entity.type
_entity.pdbx_description
1 polymer ?
#
loop_
_entity_poly.entity_id
_entity_poly.type
_entity_poly.pdbx_seq_one_letter_code
_entity_poly.pdbx_strand_id
1 'polypeptide(L)'
;MGNTGPQAIHWYRTTAVAIVPRDSLAEFLTPSSSSSLYSSDGSSVRGLLQYLILACEKPELSPRLSTTLLGCSEKALKSHQESFHQMLDEDTLLGLAKFAVQSEHATLFQQISRYHRDTLPAAFFSWLRSRLATGNDAKRRWCMLSSEIMTSFLCYHGYSKMFSCINSLAPLSTHSENGPTHDLQEGVLGSLRASLLTILDEYLKPTRMFKPSLPLTNEDGQNMSNLALYHEQPLIFISEMMAPKILNKTNVEFILGFLSQLATHDSNQNVFHGGAKTVWRDIARLFIEQTDFCVVRKVSPAAPPRTWPLNPLSAPQPPQPRELDGNLLSRFFSELERYSIDFDLVGLLLTKLVESAPQFPPVDLLQLWVPFLHDIGLSPRDFTKDTTCASLYKQLLTVVMKDLVNRYVGRQPIKDTNLARARVGCGCGDCNALDLFLTNGSSQRERFRMGKQRRQHLHVMLDKAHAECTHVTERVGSPHTLVVTKIFTKNNENLRRDGRKHPRQSSLLITRNCKSGWAMSTRMWLI
;
A
#
# COMPACT_ATOMS: atom_id res chain seq x y z
N MET A 1 -34.19 -37.62 48.67
CA MET A 1 -35.64 -37.68 48.41
C MET A 1 -36.04 -36.45 47.61
N GLY A 2 -36.85 -36.63 46.56
CA GLY A 2 -37.79 -35.61 46.06
C GLY A 2 -37.29 -34.59 45.03
N ASN A 3 -36.67 -34.98 43.90
CA ASN A 3 -36.44 -34.03 42.79
C ASN A 3 -36.31 -34.68 41.38
N THR A 4 -37.00 -35.78 41.09
CA THR A 4 -37.15 -36.28 39.70
C THR A 4 -38.37 -37.17 39.57
N GLY A 5 -39.12 -36.99 38.46
CA GLY A 5 -40.32 -37.74 38.13
C GLY A 5 -41.56 -36.85 37.90
N PRO A 6 -42.64 -37.39 37.30
CA PRO A 6 -43.84 -36.65 36.88
C PRO A 6 -44.65 -36.01 38.02
N GLN A 7 -44.23 -36.16 39.28
CA GLN A 7 -44.86 -35.55 40.47
C GLN A 7 -44.03 -34.40 41.09
N ALA A 8 -42.96 -33.95 40.44
CA ALA A 8 -42.22 -32.77 40.89
C ALA A 8 -43.04 -31.48 40.66
N ILE A 9 -43.73 -31.01 41.71
CA ILE A 9 -44.58 -29.81 41.69
C ILE A 9 -43.86 -28.50 42.04
N HIS A 10 -42.55 -28.55 42.35
CA HIS A 10 -41.74 -27.37 42.66
C HIS A 10 -40.54 -27.28 41.73
N TRP A 11 -40.66 -26.50 40.66
CA TRP A 11 -39.48 -25.93 39.99
C TRP A 11 -38.99 -24.76 40.83
N TYR A 12 -37.94 -24.95 41.64
CA TYR A 12 -37.22 -23.81 42.19
C TYR A 12 -36.56 -23.09 41.02
N ARG A 13 -37.19 -22.01 40.53
CA ARG A 13 -36.43 -20.97 39.84
C ARG A 13 -35.50 -20.38 40.89
N THR A 14 -34.22 -20.76 40.87
CA THR A 14 -33.14 -20.11 41.62
C THR A 14 -32.87 -18.74 41.02
N THR A 15 -33.87 -17.86 41.11
CA THR A 15 -33.75 -16.44 40.78
C THR A 15 -33.82 -15.68 42.09
N ALA A 16 -32.69 -15.09 42.48
CA ALA A 16 -32.62 -14.14 43.57
C ALA A 16 -32.76 -12.73 42.98
N VAL A 17 -33.63 -11.92 43.58
CA VAL A 17 -33.72 -10.48 43.30
C VAL A 17 -32.92 -9.77 44.37
N ALA A 18 -31.85 -9.08 43.98
CA ALA A 18 -31.08 -8.20 44.86
C ALA A 18 -31.48 -6.75 44.60
N ILE A 19 -31.98 -6.06 45.62
CA ILE A 19 -32.22 -4.61 45.57
C ILE A 19 -31.02 -3.95 46.23
N VAL A 20 -30.18 -3.32 45.41
CA VAL A 20 -28.95 -2.66 45.87
C VAL A 20 -29.13 -1.15 45.69
N PRO A 21 -28.87 -0.33 46.73
CA PRO A 21 -28.83 1.11 46.58
C PRO A 21 -27.91 1.50 45.42
N ARG A 22 -28.33 2.48 44.60
CA ARG A 22 -27.60 2.89 43.39
C ARG A 22 -26.12 3.18 43.65
N ASP A 23 -25.83 3.81 44.79
CA ASP A 23 -24.47 4.20 45.21
C ASP A 23 -23.63 3.02 45.72
N SER A 24 -24.27 1.92 46.11
CA SER A 24 -23.63 0.68 46.58
C SER A 24 -23.59 -0.41 45.50
N LEU A 25 -24.22 -0.18 44.34
CA LEU A 25 -24.25 -1.14 43.24
C LEU A 25 -22.85 -1.47 42.74
N ALA A 26 -21.99 -0.46 42.68
CA ALA A 26 -20.60 -0.60 42.28
C ALA A 26 -19.85 -1.57 43.21
N GLU A 27 -19.87 -1.32 44.52
CA GLU A 27 -19.24 -2.16 45.54
C GLU A 27 -19.85 -3.58 45.57
N PHE A 28 -21.17 -3.69 45.42
CA PHE A 28 -21.85 -4.98 45.35
C PHE A 28 -21.40 -5.82 44.16
N LEU A 29 -21.22 -5.20 43.00
CA LEU A 29 -20.73 -5.85 41.78
C LEU A 29 -19.20 -6.01 41.76
N THR A 30 -18.48 -5.36 42.68
CA THR A 30 -17.03 -5.45 42.82
C THR A 30 -16.70 -6.46 43.93
N PRO A 31 -16.43 -7.75 43.62
CA PRO A 31 -16.19 -8.74 44.64
C PRO A 31 -14.94 -8.40 45.45
N SER A 32 -15.13 -8.46 46.77
CA SER A 32 -14.11 -8.47 47.80
C SER A 32 -13.24 -9.72 47.64
N SER A 33 -12.20 -9.60 46.81
CA SER A 33 -11.00 -10.44 46.80
C SER A 33 -11.16 -11.91 46.36
N SER A 34 -10.34 -12.26 45.36
CA SER A 34 -9.69 -13.57 45.14
C SER A 34 -10.23 -14.61 44.15
N SER A 35 -11.47 -14.60 43.65
CA SER A 35 -11.81 -15.60 42.62
C SER A 35 -12.83 -15.17 41.56
N SER A 36 -12.42 -15.28 40.31
CA SER A 36 -13.25 -15.51 39.11
C SER A 36 -13.96 -14.36 38.38
N LEU A 37 -13.86 -13.08 38.76
CA LEU A 37 -14.42 -12.02 37.87
C LEU A 37 -13.66 -11.87 36.55
N TYR A 38 -12.41 -12.30 36.51
CA TYR A 38 -11.64 -12.45 35.28
C TYR A 38 -11.98 -13.81 34.67
N SER A 39 -13.22 -13.93 34.18
CA SER A 39 -13.46 -14.75 33.01
C SER A 39 -12.38 -14.40 31.97
N SER A 40 -11.86 -15.41 31.29
CA SER A 40 -10.84 -15.22 30.24
C SER A 40 -11.27 -14.26 29.13
N ASP A 41 -12.56 -13.87 29.07
CA ASP A 41 -13.13 -12.93 28.11
C ASP A 41 -13.17 -11.44 28.55
N GLY A 42 -12.92 -11.11 29.83
CA GLY A 42 -12.94 -9.73 30.34
C GLY A 42 -14.29 -8.98 30.28
N SER A 43 -15.39 -9.65 29.91
CA SER A 43 -16.68 -9.02 29.60
C SER A 43 -17.35 -8.37 30.83
N SER A 44 -17.23 -9.00 32.00
CA SER A 44 -17.79 -8.51 33.26
C SER A 44 -17.16 -7.21 33.76
N VAL A 45 -15.84 -7.04 33.55
CA VAL A 45 -15.12 -5.81 33.95
C VAL A 45 -15.49 -4.64 33.04
N ARG A 46 -15.64 -4.90 31.75
CA ARG A 46 -16.08 -3.89 30.76
C ARG A 46 -17.44 -3.32 31.12
N GLY A 47 -18.44 -4.18 31.34
CA GLY A 47 -19.80 -3.75 31.67
C GLY A 47 -19.88 -2.92 32.96
N LEU A 48 -19.10 -3.30 33.99
CA LEU A 48 -19.00 -2.55 35.23
C LEU A 48 -18.39 -1.16 35.01
N LEU A 49 -17.26 -1.07 34.30
CA LEU A 49 -16.61 0.21 34.02
C LEU A 49 -17.51 1.13 33.19
N GLN A 50 -18.18 0.59 32.17
CA GLN A 50 -19.11 1.35 31.33
C GLN A 50 -20.28 1.93 32.14
N TYR A 51 -20.87 1.12 33.02
CA TYR A 51 -21.91 1.60 33.94
C TYR A 51 -21.39 2.72 34.85
N LEU A 52 -20.22 2.53 35.45
CA LEU A 52 -19.64 3.50 36.38
C LEU A 52 -19.28 4.82 35.71
N ILE A 53 -18.72 4.78 34.50
CA ILE A 53 -18.46 5.97 33.68
C ILE A 53 -19.78 6.74 33.44
N LEU A 54 -20.81 6.07 32.94
CA LEU A 54 -22.12 6.68 32.67
C LEU A 54 -22.79 7.22 33.94
N ALA A 55 -22.59 6.55 35.07
CA ALA A 55 -23.09 7.00 36.36
C ALA A 55 -22.35 8.26 36.85
N CYS A 56 -21.04 8.35 36.62
CA CYS A 56 -20.20 9.49 36.97
C CYS A 56 -20.40 10.71 36.05
N GLU A 57 -20.96 10.56 34.85
CA GLU A 57 -21.28 11.69 33.96
C GLU A 57 -22.49 12.52 34.43
N LYS A 58 -23.32 11.98 35.33
CA LYS A 58 -24.51 12.69 35.83
C LYS A 58 -24.11 13.67 36.95
N PRO A 59 -24.61 14.92 36.95
CA PRO A 59 -24.17 15.99 37.85
C PRO A 59 -24.46 15.74 39.34
N GLU A 60 -25.35 14.80 39.66
CA GLU A 60 -25.61 14.30 41.02
C GLU A 60 -24.53 13.28 41.42
N LEU A 61 -23.28 13.74 41.58
CA LEU A 61 -22.16 12.88 41.92
C LEU A 61 -22.19 12.45 43.40
N SER A 62 -22.21 11.14 43.63
CA SER A 62 -21.76 10.55 44.91
C SER A 62 -20.25 10.34 44.83
N PRO A 63 -19.42 10.95 45.71
CA PRO A 63 -17.97 10.74 45.75
C PRO A 63 -17.55 9.26 45.81
N ARG A 64 -18.46 8.40 46.32
CA ARG A 64 -18.29 6.94 46.43
C ARG A 64 -18.26 6.22 45.08
N LEU A 65 -19.00 6.70 44.08
CA LEU A 65 -18.99 6.10 42.75
C LEU A 65 -17.66 6.37 42.03
N SER A 66 -17.13 7.59 42.19
CA SER A 66 -15.82 7.97 41.65
C SER A 66 -14.67 7.18 42.28
N THR A 67 -14.68 6.97 43.60
CA THR A 67 -13.66 6.14 44.27
C THR A 67 -13.76 4.67 43.83
N THR A 68 -14.97 4.16 43.63
CA THR A 68 -15.17 2.80 43.15
C THR A 68 -14.70 2.62 41.69
N LEU A 69 -14.99 3.59 40.82
CA LEU A 69 -14.49 3.61 39.44
C LEU A 69 -12.96 3.61 39.41
N LEU A 70 -12.31 4.45 40.23
CA LEU A 70 -10.85 4.49 40.37
C LEU A 70 -10.29 3.13 40.80
N GLY A 71 -10.84 2.55 41.87
CA GLY A 71 -10.40 1.25 42.39
C GLY A 71 -10.56 0.11 41.38
N CYS A 72 -11.68 0.06 40.65
CA CYS A 72 -11.91 -0.92 39.59
C CYS A 72 -10.92 -0.76 38.44
N SER A 73 -10.68 0.49 38.02
CA SER A 73 -9.80 0.82 36.90
C SER A 73 -8.35 0.48 37.22
N GLU A 74 -7.86 0.82 38.42
CA GLU A 74 -6.51 0.48 38.86
C GLU A 74 -6.30 -1.03 38.97
N LYS A 75 -7.30 -1.77 39.47
CA LYS A 75 -7.24 -3.22 39.56
C LYS A 75 -7.20 -3.86 38.18
N ALA A 76 -8.05 -3.40 37.26
CA ALA A 76 -8.05 -3.83 35.86
C ALA A 76 -6.68 -3.58 35.18
N LEU A 77 -6.11 -2.39 35.37
CA LEU A 77 -4.80 -2.02 34.84
C LEU A 77 -3.68 -2.87 35.44
N LYS A 78 -3.68 -3.12 36.76
CA LYS A 78 -2.67 -3.97 37.43
C LYS A 78 -2.73 -5.43 36.95
N SER A 79 -3.93 -5.97 36.77
CA SER A 79 -4.12 -7.36 36.36
C SER A 79 -3.84 -7.60 34.88
N HIS A 80 -4.03 -6.59 34.01
CA HIS A 80 -4.01 -6.76 32.56
C HIS A 80 -3.27 -5.65 31.81
N GLN A 81 -2.08 -5.24 32.26
CA GLN A 81 -1.31 -4.14 31.64
C GLN A 81 -1.18 -4.24 30.11
N GLU A 82 -0.72 -5.39 29.60
CA GLU A 82 -0.46 -5.55 28.17
C GLU A 82 -1.72 -5.79 27.32
N SER A 83 -2.80 -6.29 27.93
CA SER A 83 -4.07 -6.62 27.26
C SER A 83 -5.21 -5.66 27.62
N PHE A 84 -4.92 -4.57 28.34
CA PHE A 84 -5.90 -3.60 28.82
C PHE A 84 -6.77 -3.04 27.68
N HIS A 85 -6.12 -2.63 26.59
CA HIS A 85 -6.76 -2.20 25.33
C HIS A 85 -7.63 -3.26 24.63
N GLN A 86 -7.40 -4.56 24.84
CA GLN A 86 -8.23 -5.63 24.25
C GLN A 86 -9.46 -5.90 25.10
N MET A 87 -9.37 -5.58 26.39
CA MET A 87 -10.44 -5.82 27.35
C MET A 87 -11.54 -4.75 27.27
N LEU A 88 -11.18 -3.52 26.92
CA LEU A 88 -12.10 -2.39 26.79
C LEU A 88 -12.40 -2.09 25.31
N ASP A 89 -13.62 -1.66 25.03
CA ASP A 89 -13.95 -1.04 23.75
C ASP A 89 -13.52 0.44 23.74
N GLU A 90 -13.56 1.05 22.55
CA GLU A 90 -13.15 2.43 22.31
C GLU A 90 -13.95 3.43 23.15
N ASP A 91 -15.26 3.20 23.31
CA ASP A 91 -16.14 4.07 24.09
C ASP A 91 -15.85 4.02 25.59
N THR A 92 -15.63 2.83 26.16
CA THR A 92 -15.29 2.68 27.58
C THR A 92 -13.94 3.31 27.87
N LEU A 93 -12.96 3.16 26.98
CA LEU A 93 -11.66 3.78 27.16
C LEU A 93 -11.71 5.30 27.04
N LEU A 94 -12.49 5.83 26.08
CA LEU A 94 -12.74 7.26 25.93
C LEU A 94 -13.36 7.85 27.20
N GLY A 95 -14.39 7.21 27.73
CA GLY A 95 -15.05 7.63 28.97
C GLY A 95 -14.11 7.59 30.17
N LEU A 96 -13.30 6.54 30.28
CA LEU A 96 -12.32 6.40 31.36
C LEU A 96 -11.22 7.47 31.28
N ALA A 97 -10.72 7.77 30.09
CA ALA A 97 -9.73 8.82 29.88
C ALA A 97 -10.29 10.21 30.21
N LYS A 98 -11.54 10.49 29.80
CA LYS A 98 -12.25 11.74 30.16
C LYS A 98 -12.40 11.87 31.68
N PHE A 99 -12.84 10.80 32.34
CA PHE A 99 -12.98 10.76 33.79
C PHE A 99 -11.64 11.05 34.49
N ALA A 100 -10.56 10.36 34.10
CA ALA A 100 -9.24 10.54 34.70
C ALA A 100 -8.75 12.00 34.63
N VAL A 101 -9.01 12.68 33.51
CA VAL A 101 -8.68 14.10 33.32
C VAL A 101 -9.61 15.01 34.13
N GLN A 102 -10.91 14.72 34.17
CA GLN A 102 -11.89 15.52 34.94
C GLN A 102 -11.66 15.43 36.45
N SER A 103 -11.26 14.25 36.95
CA SER A 103 -10.99 14.01 38.35
C SER A 103 -9.54 14.36 38.77
N GLU A 104 -8.76 14.99 37.89
CA GLU A 104 -7.32 15.33 38.09
C GLU A 104 -6.46 14.14 38.57
N HIS A 105 -6.81 12.92 38.16
CA HIS A 105 -6.14 11.70 38.62
C HIS A 105 -4.99 11.32 37.68
N ALA A 106 -3.86 12.03 37.81
CA ALA A 106 -2.71 11.92 36.92
C ALA A 106 -2.18 10.48 36.75
N THR A 107 -2.18 9.68 37.82
CA THR A 107 -1.68 8.29 37.77
C THR A 107 -2.53 7.40 36.87
N LEU A 108 -3.86 7.56 36.89
CA LEU A 108 -4.77 6.77 36.05
C LEU A 108 -4.59 7.17 34.58
N PHE A 109 -4.52 8.47 34.31
CA PHE A 109 -4.31 8.97 32.95
C PHE A 109 -2.94 8.55 32.40
N GLN A 110 -1.89 8.53 33.22
CA GLN A 110 -0.56 8.04 32.84
C GLN A 110 -0.60 6.57 32.41
N GLN A 111 -1.33 5.71 33.13
CA GLN A 111 -1.45 4.30 32.78
C GLN A 111 -2.24 4.13 31.47
N ILE A 112 -3.37 4.83 31.30
CA ILE A 112 -4.14 4.82 30.05
C ILE A 112 -3.26 5.25 28.87
N SER A 113 -2.50 6.34 29.05
CA SER A 113 -1.61 6.90 28.03
C SER A 113 -0.55 5.92 27.56
N ARG A 114 -0.12 4.98 28.41
CA ARG A 114 0.89 3.95 28.08
C ARG A 114 0.31 2.70 27.41
N TYR A 115 -0.95 2.38 27.66
CA TYR A 115 -1.51 1.07 27.32
C TYR A 115 -2.68 1.09 26.33
N HIS A 116 -3.13 2.26 25.86
CA HIS A 116 -4.23 2.35 24.88
C HIS A 116 -3.91 1.72 23.52
N ARG A 117 -2.68 1.76 23.02
CA ARG A 117 -2.26 1.07 21.78
C ARG A 117 -3.20 1.31 20.57
N ASP A 118 -3.38 2.58 20.17
CA ASP A 118 -4.26 3.08 19.10
C ASP A 118 -5.75 3.12 19.41
N THR A 119 -6.23 2.68 20.58
CA THR A 119 -7.68 2.64 20.85
C THR A 119 -8.25 3.96 21.34
N LEU A 120 -7.41 4.94 21.70
CA LEU A 120 -7.90 6.27 22.08
C LEU A 120 -8.30 7.04 20.80
N PRO A 121 -9.55 7.56 20.68
CA PRO A 121 -9.96 8.26 19.47
C PRO A 121 -9.44 9.69 19.40
N ALA A 122 -9.30 10.23 18.19
CA ALA A 122 -9.04 11.65 17.94
C ALA A 122 -10.06 12.58 18.63
N ALA A 123 -11.32 12.12 18.78
CA ALA A 123 -12.37 12.82 19.51
C ALA A 123 -12.02 13.11 20.99
N PHE A 124 -11.21 12.26 21.63
CA PHE A 124 -10.68 12.52 22.97
C PHE A 124 -9.86 13.80 23.00
N PHE A 125 -8.98 14.01 22.02
CA PHE A 125 -8.08 15.15 21.96
C PHE A 125 -8.81 16.45 21.61
N SER A 126 -9.83 16.38 20.75
CA SER A 126 -10.73 17.51 20.51
C SER A 126 -11.48 17.92 21.77
N TRP A 127 -11.98 16.95 22.54
CA TRP A 127 -12.57 17.21 23.85
C TRP A 127 -11.54 17.80 24.84
N LEU A 128 -10.33 17.23 24.89
CA LEU A 128 -9.25 17.68 25.78
C LEU A 128 -8.84 19.13 25.48
N ARG A 129 -8.79 19.52 24.19
CA ARG A 129 -8.58 20.91 23.76
C ARG A 129 -9.56 21.86 24.41
N SER A 130 -10.86 21.55 24.36
CA SER A 130 -11.89 22.42 24.98
C SER A 130 -11.65 22.63 26.47
N ARG A 131 -11.17 21.59 27.18
CA ARG A 131 -10.84 21.67 28.61
C ARG A 131 -9.57 22.47 28.88
N LEU A 132 -8.58 22.36 28.01
CA LEU A 132 -7.32 23.09 28.13
C LEU A 132 -7.47 24.57 27.75
N ALA A 133 -8.41 24.91 26.86
CA ALA A 133 -8.66 26.28 26.42
C ALA A 133 -9.48 27.13 27.42
N THR A 134 -10.34 26.51 28.24
CA THR A 134 -11.30 27.26 29.09
C THR A 134 -10.76 27.63 30.47
N GLY A 135 -10.70 28.91 30.83
CA GLY A 135 -10.47 29.38 32.21
C GLY A 135 -9.02 29.73 32.58
N ASN A 136 -8.83 30.39 33.73
CA ASN A 136 -7.54 30.97 34.14
C ASN A 136 -6.47 29.94 34.52
N ASP A 137 -6.85 28.69 34.82
CA ASP A 137 -5.95 27.60 35.23
C ASP A 137 -5.44 26.72 34.07
N ALA A 138 -5.67 27.13 32.82
CA ALA A 138 -5.26 26.40 31.61
C ALA A 138 -3.79 25.95 31.64
N LYS A 139 -2.88 26.88 31.98
CA LYS A 139 -1.43 26.61 32.08
C LYS A 139 -1.11 25.57 33.17
N ARG A 140 -1.78 25.64 34.32
CA ARG A 140 -1.61 24.68 35.42
C ARG A 140 -2.04 23.28 34.98
N ARG A 141 -3.22 23.15 34.36
CA ARG A 141 -3.70 21.84 33.85
C ARG A 141 -2.81 21.26 32.77
N TRP A 142 -2.28 22.12 31.88
CA TRP A 142 -1.29 21.67 30.90
C TRP A 142 -0.04 21.09 31.56
N CYS A 143 0.54 21.80 32.53
CA CYS A 143 1.73 21.31 33.24
C CYS A 143 1.51 19.97 33.94
N MET A 144 0.29 19.69 34.43
CA MET A 144 -0.04 18.42 35.08
C MET A 144 -0.25 17.25 34.11
N LEU A 145 -0.57 17.53 32.84
CA LEU A 145 -1.00 16.51 31.87
C LEU A 145 -0.05 16.39 30.66
N SER A 146 0.86 17.35 30.45
CA SER A 146 1.64 17.44 29.21
C SER A 146 2.48 16.19 28.96
N SER A 147 3.12 15.64 29.99
CA SER A 147 3.94 14.43 29.87
C SER A 147 3.12 13.22 29.42
N GLU A 148 1.93 13.06 30.00
CA GLU A 148 1.00 11.98 29.72
C GLU A 148 0.37 12.14 28.34
N ILE A 149 0.03 13.37 27.94
CA ILE A 149 -0.42 13.68 26.57
C ILE A 149 0.65 13.29 25.56
N MET A 150 1.92 13.69 25.76
CA MET A 150 3.00 13.30 24.83
C MET A 150 3.21 11.79 24.81
N THR A 151 3.14 11.12 25.98
CA THR A 151 3.21 9.66 26.08
C THR A 151 2.09 8.98 25.30
N SER A 152 0.88 9.56 25.35
CA SER A 152 -0.27 9.03 24.63
C SER A 152 -0.08 9.08 23.11
N PHE A 153 0.56 10.13 22.58
CA PHE A 153 0.90 10.23 21.16
C PHE A 153 1.94 9.19 20.75
N LEU A 154 2.95 8.93 21.57
CA LEU A 154 3.99 7.93 21.30
C LEU A 154 3.49 6.48 21.35
N CYS A 155 2.30 6.24 21.88
CA CYS A 155 1.69 4.91 21.92
C CYS A 155 0.94 4.54 20.63
N TYR A 156 0.81 5.45 19.66
CA TYR A 156 0.24 5.13 18.36
C TYR A 156 1.25 4.42 17.45
N HIS A 157 0.81 3.39 16.72
CA HIS A 157 1.70 2.63 15.85
C HIS A 157 2.00 3.35 14.53
N GLY A 158 1.03 4.10 13.99
CA GLY A 158 1.11 4.84 12.72
C GLY A 158 1.22 6.36 12.92
N TYR A 159 2.05 7.01 12.11
CA TYR A 159 2.32 8.45 12.27
C TYR A 159 1.10 9.25 11.85
N SER A 160 0.41 8.85 10.78
CA SER A 160 -0.83 9.51 10.37
C SER A 160 -1.87 9.56 11.49
N LYS A 161 -2.13 8.44 12.18
CA LYS A 161 -3.10 8.41 13.28
C LYS A 161 -2.65 9.29 14.46
N MET A 162 -1.35 9.24 14.79
CA MET A 162 -0.75 10.14 15.78
C MET A 162 -0.94 11.61 15.41
N PHE A 163 -0.61 11.98 14.17
CA PHE A 163 -0.73 13.34 13.66
C PHE A 163 -2.18 13.81 13.66
N SER A 164 -3.13 12.96 13.28
CA SER A 164 -4.57 13.24 13.38
C SER A 164 -5.00 13.58 14.82
N CYS A 165 -4.45 12.90 15.82
CA CYS A 165 -4.70 13.19 17.23
C CYS A 165 -4.06 14.51 17.67
N ILE A 166 -2.83 14.81 17.24
CA ILE A 166 -2.16 16.09 17.46
C ILE A 166 -2.98 17.23 16.85
N ASN A 167 -3.41 17.08 15.60
CA ASN A 167 -4.24 18.05 14.90
C ASN A 167 -5.64 18.19 15.53
N SER A 168 -6.16 17.16 16.17
CA SER A 168 -7.41 17.25 16.94
C SER A 168 -7.23 18.02 18.26
N LEU A 169 -6.04 17.93 18.88
CA LEU A 169 -5.69 18.69 20.08
C LEU A 169 -5.40 20.16 19.76
N ALA A 170 -4.69 20.42 18.67
CA ALA A 170 -4.29 21.74 18.23
C ALA A 170 -4.44 21.83 16.71
N PRO A 171 -5.62 22.20 16.18
CA PRO A 171 -5.80 22.28 14.74
C PRO A 171 -4.88 23.29 14.09
N LEU A 172 -4.28 22.92 12.96
CA LEU A 172 -3.66 23.89 12.06
C LEU A 172 -4.79 24.76 11.49
N SER A 173 -4.80 26.04 11.83
CA SER A 173 -5.84 26.99 11.42
C SER A 173 -5.85 27.14 9.91
N THR A 174 -6.71 26.38 9.24
CA THR A 174 -7.24 26.79 7.94
C THR A 174 -8.36 27.77 8.22
N HIS A 175 -8.37 28.92 7.55
CA HIS A 175 -9.40 29.95 7.70
C HIS A 175 -10.80 29.31 7.67
N SER A 176 -11.40 29.12 8.85
CA SER A 176 -12.80 28.75 8.99
C SER A 176 -13.51 29.96 9.53
N GLU A 177 -14.24 30.65 8.65
CA GLU A 177 -15.10 31.80 8.95
C GLU A 177 -16.28 31.47 9.90
N ASN A 178 -16.31 30.30 10.54
CA ASN A 178 -17.43 29.85 11.36
C ASN A 178 -17.01 29.46 12.78
N GLY A 179 -17.23 30.38 13.72
CA GLY A 179 -17.40 30.13 15.16
C GLY A 179 -16.14 30.29 16.02
N PRO A 180 -16.28 30.56 17.33
CA PRO A 180 -15.16 30.71 18.24
C PRO A 180 -14.50 29.33 18.41
N THR A 181 -13.41 29.10 17.70
CA THR A 181 -12.52 27.99 18.01
C THR A 181 -11.95 28.24 19.40
N HIS A 182 -12.17 27.30 20.32
CA HIS A 182 -11.49 27.28 21.62
C HIS A 182 -10.01 27.00 21.36
N ASP A 183 -9.28 28.03 20.94
CA ASP A 183 -7.87 27.94 20.63
C ASP A 183 -7.07 27.81 21.92
N LEU A 184 -6.05 26.96 21.88
CA LEU A 184 -5.15 26.78 23.00
C LEU A 184 -4.42 28.10 23.27
N GLN A 185 -4.23 28.44 24.55
CA GLN A 185 -3.43 29.60 24.93
C GLN A 185 -2.00 29.47 24.39
N GLU A 186 -1.39 30.58 23.98
CA GLU A 186 -0.07 30.60 23.33
C GLU A 186 1.03 29.89 24.16
N GLY A 187 0.97 30.00 25.49
CA GLY A 187 1.91 29.30 26.38
C GLY A 187 1.79 27.76 26.33
N VAL A 188 0.58 27.24 26.09
CA VAL A 188 0.32 25.81 25.89
C VAL A 188 0.80 25.37 24.51
N LEU A 189 0.48 26.16 23.49
CA LEU A 189 0.89 25.90 22.11
C LEU A 189 2.42 25.90 21.96
N GLY A 190 3.11 26.87 22.56
CA GLY A 190 4.58 26.93 22.60
C GLY A 190 5.21 25.70 23.26
N SER A 191 4.63 25.20 24.37
CA SER A 191 5.09 23.98 25.01
C SER A 191 4.85 22.73 24.16
N LEU A 192 3.71 22.66 23.45
CA LEU A 192 3.44 21.59 22.50
C LEU A 192 4.48 21.60 21.37
N ARG A 193 4.74 22.76 20.75
CA ARG A 193 5.76 22.93 19.70
C ARG A 193 7.13 22.40 20.12
N ALA A 194 7.56 22.71 21.35
CA ALA A 194 8.83 22.22 21.88
C ALA A 194 8.87 20.67 22.00
N SER A 195 7.75 20.04 22.34
CA SER A 195 7.64 18.59 22.47
C SER A 195 7.47 17.84 21.13
N LEU A 196 6.96 18.49 20.08
CA LEU A 196 6.76 17.86 18.77
C LEU A 196 8.07 17.35 18.16
N LEU A 197 9.19 18.05 18.39
CA LEU A 197 10.51 17.58 17.99
C LEU A 197 10.91 16.28 18.69
N THR A 198 10.70 16.21 20.01
CA THR A 198 10.96 15.00 20.78
C THR A 198 10.09 13.85 20.31
N ILE A 199 8.81 14.11 20.02
CA ILE A 199 7.90 13.10 19.48
C ILE A 199 8.38 12.59 18.12
N LEU A 200 8.77 13.50 17.22
CA LEU A 200 9.33 13.15 15.91
C LEU A 200 10.58 12.28 16.07
N ASP A 201 11.48 12.65 16.97
CA ASP A 201 12.73 11.91 17.21
C ASP A 201 12.48 10.51 17.75
N GLU A 202 11.60 10.37 18.75
CA GLU A 202 11.21 9.05 19.25
C GLU A 202 10.52 8.20 18.17
N TYR A 203 9.70 8.82 17.32
CA TYR A 203 8.97 8.10 16.28
C TYR A 203 9.89 7.58 15.16
N LEU A 204 10.94 8.35 14.85
CA LEU A 204 11.94 8.02 13.83
C LEU A 204 13.02 7.03 14.32
N LYS A 205 13.08 6.70 15.61
CA LYS A 205 14.05 5.70 16.13
C LYS A 205 13.75 4.29 15.60
N PRO A 206 14.78 3.49 15.25
CA PRO A 206 14.60 2.10 14.82
C PRO A 206 13.95 1.20 15.88
N THR A 207 14.28 1.47 17.15
CA THR A 207 13.78 0.74 18.32
C THR A 207 12.83 1.67 19.07
N ARG A 208 11.52 1.41 18.99
CA ARG A 208 10.53 2.20 19.73
C ARG A 208 10.30 1.61 21.11
N MET A 209 9.98 2.48 22.05
CA MET A 209 9.70 2.14 23.45
C MET A 209 8.52 1.18 23.61
N PHE A 210 7.60 1.11 22.63
CA PHE A 210 6.33 0.38 22.78
C PHE A 210 6.02 -0.72 21.74
N LYS A 211 6.79 -0.91 20.64
CA LYS A 211 6.69 -2.03 19.64
C LYS A 211 7.58 -1.81 18.39
N PRO A 212 7.80 -2.82 17.50
CA PRO A 212 8.51 -2.59 16.24
C PRO A 212 7.80 -1.55 15.37
N SER A 213 8.57 -0.65 14.75
CA SER A 213 8.06 0.40 13.88
C SER A 213 7.34 -0.20 12.68
N LEU A 214 6.11 0.25 12.42
CA LEU A 214 5.50 0.06 11.10
C LEU A 214 6.35 0.80 10.07
N PRO A 215 6.48 0.26 8.84
CA PRO A 215 7.17 1.00 7.79
C PRO A 215 6.42 2.30 7.53
N LEU A 216 7.18 3.38 7.31
CA LEU A 216 6.62 4.69 6.97
C LEU A 216 5.82 4.61 5.66
N THR A 217 4.77 5.41 5.54
CA THR A 217 3.88 5.45 4.38
C THR A 217 3.95 6.80 3.67
N ASN A 218 3.38 6.90 2.47
CA ASN A 218 3.15 8.18 1.81
C ASN A 218 2.45 9.19 2.74
N GLU A 219 1.37 8.75 3.37
CA GLU A 219 0.54 9.58 4.26
C GLU A 219 1.33 10.07 5.48
N ASP A 220 2.21 9.23 6.04
CA ASP A 220 3.12 9.65 7.11
C ASP A 220 4.07 10.77 6.63
N GLY A 221 4.53 10.71 5.38
CA GLY A 221 5.37 11.74 4.76
C GLY A 221 4.64 13.07 4.61
N GLN A 222 3.40 13.04 4.12
CA GLN A 222 2.56 14.23 4.00
C GLN A 222 2.29 14.87 5.36
N ASN A 223 1.91 14.06 6.35
CA ASN A 223 1.64 14.54 7.71
C ASN A 223 2.91 15.09 8.39
N MET A 224 4.08 14.51 8.13
CA MET A 224 5.35 15.06 8.62
C MET A 224 5.65 16.42 8.01
N SER A 225 5.35 16.65 6.73
CA SER A 225 5.48 17.99 6.13
C SER A 225 4.52 18.99 6.82
N ASN A 226 3.29 18.58 7.12
CA ASN A 226 2.32 19.42 7.84
C ASN A 226 2.74 19.72 9.29
N LEU A 227 3.55 18.87 9.93
CA LEU A 227 4.07 19.13 11.29
C LEU A 227 4.85 20.44 11.37
N ALA A 228 5.57 20.82 10.30
CA ALA A 228 6.33 22.05 10.26
C ALA A 228 5.46 23.30 10.46
N LEU A 229 4.17 23.24 10.11
CA LEU A 229 3.22 24.34 10.25
C LEU A 229 2.92 24.72 11.71
N TYR A 230 3.28 23.86 12.67
CA TYR A 230 3.21 24.22 14.08
C TYR A 230 4.32 25.19 14.50
N HIS A 231 5.43 25.28 13.77
CA HIS A 231 6.58 26.09 14.15
C HIS A 231 6.49 27.52 13.59
N GLU A 232 7.05 28.50 14.30
CA GLU A 232 7.10 29.90 13.84
C GLU A 232 7.91 30.08 12.56
N GLN A 233 8.92 29.24 12.34
CA GLN A 233 9.76 29.22 11.14
C GLN A 233 9.73 27.83 10.48
N PRO A 234 8.65 27.48 9.76
CA PRO A 234 8.46 26.13 9.23
C PRO A 234 9.54 25.67 8.25
N LEU A 235 10.06 26.58 7.42
CA LEU A 235 11.04 26.23 6.39
C LEU A 235 12.41 25.90 6.98
N ILE A 236 12.87 26.70 7.95
CA ILE A 236 14.12 26.45 8.68
C ILE A 236 14.01 25.13 9.46
N PHE A 237 12.86 24.91 10.09
CA PHE A 237 12.56 23.65 10.75
C PHE A 237 12.65 22.44 9.80
N ILE A 238 12.06 22.55 8.61
CA ILE A 238 12.15 21.50 7.59
C ILE A 238 13.59 21.27 7.16
N SER A 239 14.32 22.32 6.78
CA SER A 239 15.66 22.20 6.20
C SER A 239 16.72 21.73 7.20
N GLU A 240 16.71 22.28 8.42
CA GLU A 240 17.78 22.03 9.40
C GLU A 240 17.46 20.86 10.33
N MET A 241 16.18 20.64 10.66
CA MET A 241 15.80 19.65 11.68
C MET A 241 15.19 18.38 11.09
N MET A 242 14.30 18.51 10.10
CA MET A 242 13.57 17.36 9.55
C MET A 242 14.34 16.66 8.43
N ALA A 243 14.82 17.39 7.42
CA ALA A 243 15.42 16.82 6.21
C ALA A 243 16.61 15.89 6.52
N PRO A 244 17.57 16.23 7.41
CA PRO A 244 18.67 15.32 7.74
C PRO A 244 18.22 14.00 8.38
N LYS A 245 17.07 14.00 9.07
CA LYS A 245 16.54 12.82 9.77
C LYS A 245 15.68 11.95 8.85
N ILE A 246 14.95 12.58 7.93
CA ILE A 246 14.02 11.95 6.99
C ILE A 246 14.77 11.32 5.81
N LEU A 247 15.75 12.02 5.24
CA LEU A 247 16.48 11.56 4.04
C LEU A 247 17.36 10.33 4.31
N ASN A 248 17.83 10.16 5.56
CA ASN A 248 18.51 8.94 6.00
C ASN A 248 17.60 7.70 6.06
N LYS A 249 16.29 7.84 5.79
CA LYS A 249 15.35 6.71 5.77
C LYS A 249 15.26 6.13 4.36
N THR A 250 15.29 4.81 4.25
CA THR A 250 15.28 4.08 2.96
C THR A 250 13.92 4.01 2.28
N ASN A 251 12.88 4.64 2.82
CA ASN A 251 11.51 4.50 2.31
C ASN A 251 11.16 5.60 1.31
N VAL A 252 11.21 5.25 0.03
CA VAL A 252 10.92 6.15 -1.09
C VAL A 252 9.50 6.70 -1.06
N GLU A 253 8.50 5.85 -0.78
CA GLU A 253 7.09 6.26 -0.77
C GLU A 253 6.83 7.38 0.25
N PHE A 254 7.44 7.25 1.43
CA PHE A 254 7.40 8.24 2.48
C PHE A 254 8.05 9.57 2.08
N ILE A 255 9.24 9.56 1.47
CA ILE A 255 9.93 10.78 1.04
C ILE A 255 9.16 11.47 -0.09
N LEU A 256 8.61 10.71 -1.03
CA LEU A 256 7.76 11.27 -2.10
C LEU A 256 6.50 11.92 -1.54
N GLY A 257 5.86 11.32 -0.54
CA GLY A 257 4.73 11.93 0.17
C GLY A 257 5.11 13.25 0.85
N PHE A 258 6.27 13.28 1.51
CA PHE A 258 6.80 14.50 2.15
C PHE A 258 7.05 15.63 1.13
N LEU A 259 7.75 15.34 0.04
CA LEU A 259 8.04 16.30 -1.03
C LEU A 259 6.77 16.77 -1.75
N SER A 260 5.82 15.86 -1.98
CA SER A 260 4.53 16.18 -2.60
C SER A 260 3.72 17.17 -1.75
N GLN A 261 3.71 16.99 -0.44
CA GLN A 261 3.00 17.93 0.46
C GLN A 261 3.70 19.28 0.54
N LEU A 262 5.03 19.29 0.59
CA LEU A 262 5.82 20.54 0.57
C LEU A 262 5.57 21.36 -0.72
N ALA A 263 5.47 20.70 -1.88
CA ALA A 263 5.11 21.35 -3.15
C ALA A 263 3.68 21.90 -3.16
N THR A 264 2.74 21.21 -2.49
CA THR A 264 1.36 21.66 -2.34
C THR A 264 1.29 22.95 -1.52
N HIS A 265 2.09 23.04 -0.44
CA HIS A 265 2.19 24.24 0.37
C HIS A 265 2.85 25.42 -0.35
N ASP A 266 3.85 25.18 -1.20
CA ASP A 266 4.45 26.23 -2.04
C ASP A 266 3.43 26.81 -3.04
N SER A 267 2.59 25.95 -3.61
CA SER A 267 1.49 26.39 -4.50
C SER A 267 0.45 27.22 -3.76
N ASN A 268 0.28 26.98 -2.46
CA ASN A 268 -0.58 27.74 -1.57
C ASN A 268 0.22 28.87 -0.89
N GLN A 269 0.47 29.98 -1.61
CA GLN A 269 1.31 31.12 -1.18
C GLN A 269 0.99 31.72 0.20
N ASN A 270 -0.17 31.39 0.79
CA ASN A 270 -0.57 31.82 2.13
C ASN A 270 0.04 30.97 3.26
N VAL A 271 0.65 29.82 2.97
CA VAL A 271 1.15 28.88 4.00
C VAL A 271 2.62 29.13 4.33
N PHE A 272 3.47 29.29 3.32
CA PHE A 272 4.87 29.67 3.48
C PHE A 272 5.10 31.02 2.82
N HIS A 273 5.61 32.01 3.56
CA HIS A 273 5.92 33.37 3.08
C HIS A 273 7.12 33.41 2.11
N GLY A 274 7.12 32.56 1.07
CA GLY A 274 8.21 32.38 0.11
C GLY A 274 9.33 31.46 0.61
N GLY A 275 10.13 30.91 -0.31
CA GLY A 275 11.28 30.04 0.00
C GLY A 275 10.97 28.55 0.11
N ALA A 276 9.72 28.12 0.03
CA ALA A 276 9.37 26.69 0.04
C ALA A 276 9.99 25.97 -1.17
N LYS A 277 9.95 26.58 -2.36
CA LYS A 277 10.66 26.11 -3.56
C LYS A 277 12.17 25.87 -3.35
N THR A 278 12.90 26.72 -2.63
CA THR A 278 14.35 26.50 -2.40
C THR A 278 14.59 25.27 -1.53
N VAL A 279 13.88 25.19 -0.41
CA VAL A 279 13.96 24.03 0.52
C VAL A 279 13.53 22.75 -0.18
N TRP A 280 12.47 22.79 -0.99
CA TRP A 280 12.01 21.65 -1.78
C TRP A 280 13.11 21.16 -2.73
N ARG A 281 13.77 22.07 -3.46
CA ARG A 281 14.85 21.73 -4.40
C ARG A 281 16.02 21.06 -3.69
N ASP A 282 16.44 21.58 -2.55
CA ASP A 282 17.57 21.02 -1.79
C ASP A 282 17.26 19.59 -1.31
N ILE A 283 16.05 19.36 -0.78
CA ILE A 283 15.62 18.04 -0.33
C ILE A 283 15.45 17.08 -1.51
N ALA A 284 14.86 17.53 -2.62
CA ALA A 284 14.71 16.72 -3.83
C ALA A 284 16.07 16.33 -4.42
N ARG A 285 17.04 17.26 -4.45
CA ARG A 285 18.41 16.98 -4.89
C ARG A 285 19.06 15.90 -4.03
N LEU A 286 19.04 16.07 -2.70
CA LEU A 286 19.62 15.10 -1.77
C LEU A 286 18.92 13.73 -1.86
N PHE A 287 17.60 13.72 -2.00
CA PHE A 287 16.82 12.49 -2.21
C PHE A 287 17.27 11.76 -3.48
N ILE A 288 17.37 12.47 -4.61
CA ILE A 288 17.83 11.87 -5.87
C ILE A 288 19.26 11.37 -5.70
N GLU A 289 20.17 12.12 -5.09
CA GLU A 289 21.57 11.73 -4.89
C GLU A 289 21.73 10.49 -3.97
N GLN A 290 20.92 10.36 -2.93
CA GLN A 290 21.05 9.30 -1.92
C GLN A 290 20.24 8.03 -2.24
N THR A 291 19.18 8.11 -3.04
CA THR A 291 18.28 6.97 -3.29
C THR A 291 18.90 5.94 -4.24
N ASP A 292 18.94 4.68 -3.83
CA ASP A 292 19.22 3.58 -4.75
C ASP A 292 17.93 3.15 -5.46
N PHE A 293 17.79 3.52 -6.74
CA PHE A 293 16.60 3.18 -7.53
C PHE A 293 16.54 1.69 -7.92
N CYS A 294 17.63 0.93 -7.80
CA CYS A 294 17.66 -0.50 -8.08
C CYS A 294 16.85 -1.32 -7.06
N VAL A 295 16.75 -0.82 -5.82
CA VAL A 295 15.98 -1.46 -4.75
C VAL A 295 14.55 -0.96 -4.63
N VAL A 296 14.14 0.00 -5.47
CA VAL A 296 12.77 0.52 -5.49
C VAL A 296 11.86 -0.53 -6.13
N ARG A 297 10.90 -1.00 -5.35
CA ARG A 297 9.95 -2.04 -5.74
C ARG A 297 8.57 -1.46 -5.90
N LYS A 298 7.79 -2.01 -6.84
CA LYS A 298 6.35 -1.84 -6.78
C LYS A 298 5.85 -2.54 -5.54
N VAL A 299 6.07 -3.84 -5.42
CA VAL A 299 5.54 -4.63 -4.31
C VAL A 299 6.68 -4.99 -3.36
N SER A 300 6.69 -4.44 -2.15
CA SER A 300 7.68 -4.81 -1.14
C SER A 300 7.35 -6.21 -0.58
N PRO A 301 8.31 -7.16 -0.55
CA PRO A 301 8.03 -8.51 -0.06
C PRO A 301 7.62 -8.45 1.41
N ALA A 302 6.48 -9.06 1.75
CA ALA A 302 6.04 -9.19 3.14
C ALA A 302 7.14 -9.88 3.95
N ALA A 303 7.60 -9.25 5.04
CA ALA A 303 8.57 -9.88 5.94
C ALA A 303 7.98 -11.22 6.45
N PRO A 304 8.73 -12.33 6.40
CA PRO A 304 8.22 -13.59 6.95
C PRO A 304 7.95 -13.42 8.45
N PRO A 305 6.87 -14.01 9.00
CA PRO A 305 6.61 -13.96 10.43
C PRO A 305 7.80 -14.58 11.19
N ARG A 306 8.32 -13.85 12.18
CA ARG A 306 9.49 -14.28 12.98
C ARG A 306 9.21 -15.51 13.85
N THR A 307 7.95 -15.84 14.07
CA THR A 307 7.47 -17.01 14.81
C THR A 307 6.27 -17.61 14.10
N TRP A 308 6.29 -18.93 13.89
CA TRP A 308 5.11 -19.65 13.43
C TRP A 308 4.12 -19.75 14.60
N PRO A 309 2.92 -19.16 14.51
CA PRO A 309 1.93 -19.35 15.56
C PRO A 309 1.46 -20.82 15.56
N LEU A 310 1.36 -21.41 16.75
CA LEU A 310 0.88 -22.78 16.96
C LEU A 310 -0.57 -23.02 16.47
N ASN A 311 -1.30 -21.97 16.13
CA ASN A 311 -2.70 -22.04 15.70
C ASN A 311 -2.93 -21.26 14.38
N PRO A 312 -3.24 -21.93 13.25
CA PRO A 312 -3.39 -21.31 11.93
C PRO A 312 -4.54 -20.29 11.83
N LEU A 313 -5.57 -20.44 12.67
CA LEU A 313 -6.77 -19.60 12.66
C LEU A 313 -6.60 -18.26 13.42
N SER A 314 -5.48 -18.08 14.12
CA SER A 314 -5.17 -16.86 14.89
C SER A 314 -3.88 -16.19 14.44
N ALA A 315 -3.31 -16.61 13.30
CA ALA A 315 -2.11 -16.00 12.76
C ALA A 315 -2.41 -14.53 12.41
N PRO A 316 -1.60 -13.56 12.89
CA PRO A 316 -1.64 -12.21 12.36
C PRO A 316 -1.45 -12.33 10.85
N GLN A 317 -2.36 -11.73 10.06
CA GLN A 317 -2.17 -11.74 8.61
C GLN A 317 -0.77 -11.21 8.31
N PRO A 318 0.01 -11.86 7.41
CA PRO A 318 1.29 -11.32 7.01
C PRO A 318 1.09 -9.88 6.53
N PRO A 319 1.97 -8.94 6.90
CA PRO A 319 1.84 -7.55 6.50
C PRO A 319 1.64 -7.51 4.99
N GLN A 320 0.53 -6.90 4.55
CA GLN A 320 0.20 -6.93 3.14
C GLN A 320 1.35 -6.33 2.32
N PRO A 321 1.71 -6.94 1.18
CA PRO A 321 2.74 -6.40 0.31
C PRO A 321 2.34 -4.97 -0.09
N ARG A 322 3.20 -4.01 0.22
CA ARG A 322 2.91 -2.59 -0.05
C ARG A 322 3.26 -2.27 -1.48
N GLU A 323 2.33 -1.64 -2.18
CA GLU A 323 2.51 -1.22 -3.57
C GLU A 323 2.94 0.25 -3.65
N LEU A 324 4.12 0.55 -4.19
CA LEU A 324 4.47 1.90 -4.61
C LEU A 324 3.53 2.32 -5.73
N ASP A 325 2.71 3.34 -5.47
CA ASP A 325 1.83 3.92 -6.46
C ASP A 325 2.66 4.66 -7.53
N GLY A 326 2.58 4.20 -8.78
CA GLY A 326 3.29 4.79 -9.92
C GLY A 326 2.94 6.26 -10.14
N ASN A 327 1.74 6.69 -9.71
CA ASN A 327 1.33 8.10 -9.78
C ASN A 327 2.22 9.02 -8.93
N LEU A 328 2.85 8.50 -7.86
CA LEU A 328 3.71 9.30 -6.99
C LEU A 328 5.01 9.70 -7.69
N LEU A 329 5.59 8.78 -8.47
CA LEU A 329 6.79 9.07 -9.27
C LEU A 329 6.47 10.08 -10.38
N SER A 330 5.33 9.89 -11.06
CA SER A 330 4.84 10.83 -12.07
C SER A 330 4.56 12.23 -11.51
N ARG A 331 3.92 12.32 -10.34
CA ARG A 331 3.70 13.58 -9.64
C ARG A 331 5.03 14.21 -9.26
N PHE A 332 5.94 13.47 -8.66
CA PHE A 332 7.27 13.97 -8.32
C PHE A 332 8.03 14.50 -9.53
N PHE A 333 8.01 13.79 -10.67
CA PHE A 333 8.59 14.27 -11.91
C PHE A 333 7.97 15.58 -12.38
N SER A 334 6.65 15.73 -12.22
CA SER A 334 5.93 16.97 -12.52
C SER A 334 6.37 18.15 -11.67
N GLU A 335 6.62 17.90 -10.39
CA GLU A 335 7.12 18.90 -9.46
C GLU A 335 8.58 19.26 -9.77
N LEU A 336 9.41 18.29 -10.18
CA LEU A 336 10.78 18.55 -10.62
C LEU A 336 10.81 19.52 -11.79
N GLU A 337 10.03 19.29 -12.83
CA GLU A 337 9.98 20.20 -13.98
C GLU A 337 9.55 21.61 -13.60
N ARG A 338 8.54 21.74 -12.71
CA ARG A 338 8.07 23.04 -12.22
C ARG A 338 9.16 23.81 -11.46
N TYR A 339 10.02 23.08 -10.75
CA TYR A 339 11.03 23.68 -9.87
C TYR A 339 12.45 23.72 -10.45
N SER A 340 12.71 23.07 -11.58
CA SER A 340 14.01 22.94 -12.25
C SER A 340 14.36 24.14 -13.16
N ILE A 341 14.39 25.37 -12.60
CA ILE A 341 14.73 26.59 -13.37
C ILE A 341 16.25 26.85 -13.38
N ASP A 342 16.91 26.76 -12.22
CA ASP A 342 18.34 27.11 -12.08
C ASP A 342 19.28 25.90 -12.01
N PHE A 343 18.73 24.73 -11.67
CA PHE A 343 19.46 23.47 -11.54
C PHE A 343 18.67 22.38 -12.26
N ASP A 344 19.32 21.64 -13.15
CA ASP A 344 18.72 20.57 -13.93
C ASP A 344 18.48 19.31 -13.07
N LEU A 345 17.46 19.39 -12.20
CA LEU A 345 17.07 18.27 -11.34
C LEU A 345 16.42 17.15 -12.15
N VAL A 346 15.82 17.47 -13.29
CA VAL A 346 15.24 16.49 -14.23
C VAL A 346 16.36 15.65 -14.84
N GLY A 347 17.41 16.30 -15.38
CA GLY A 347 18.60 15.62 -15.90
C GLY A 347 19.33 14.80 -14.84
N LEU A 348 19.42 15.30 -13.61
CA LEU A 348 20.00 14.55 -12.49
C LEU A 348 19.23 13.24 -12.23
N LEU A 349 17.89 13.29 -12.15
CA LEU A 349 17.06 12.10 -11.96
C LEU A 349 17.21 11.14 -13.16
N LEU A 350 17.09 11.64 -14.39
CA LEU A 350 17.16 10.81 -15.59
C LEU A 350 18.51 10.11 -15.72
N THR A 351 19.61 10.82 -15.45
CA THR A 351 20.97 10.24 -15.46
C THR A 351 21.05 9.07 -14.48
N LYS A 352 20.59 9.27 -13.24
CA LYS A 352 20.61 8.23 -12.22
C LYS A 352 19.73 7.03 -12.57
N LEU A 353 18.57 7.27 -13.18
CA LEU A 353 17.70 6.19 -13.68
C LEU A 353 18.34 5.43 -14.84
N VAL A 354 19.03 6.09 -15.77
CA VAL A 354 19.76 5.45 -16.87
C VAL A 354 20.84 4.50 -16.32
N GLU A 355 21.60 4.94 -15.32
CA GLU A 355 22.62 4.13 -14.66
C GLU A 355 22.03 2.93 -13.90
N SER A 356 20.84 3.11 -13.31
CA SER A 356 20.17 2.08 -12.50
C SER A 356 19.39 1.07 -13.35
N ALA A 357 18.90 1.47 -14.54
CA ALA A 357 17.99 0.71 -15.37
C ALA A 357 18.44 -0.74 -15.69
N PRO A 358 19.71 -1.03 -16.00
CA PRO A 358 20.17 -2.40 -16.24
C PRO A 358 19.96 -3.34 -15.04
N GLN A 359 19.93 -2.81 -13.82
CA GLN A 359 19.79 -3.58 -12.59
C GLN A 359 18.33 -3.74 -12.16
N PHE A 360 17.39 -3.12 -12.89
CA PHE A 360 15.99 -3.19 -12.53
C PHE A 360 15.44 -4.62 -12.58
N PRO A 361 14.72 -5.06 -11.54
CA PRO A 361 14.10 -6.36 -11.49
C PRO A 361 12.98 -6.51 -12.55
N PRO A 362 12.82 -7.70 -13.15
CA PRO A 362 11.80 -7.98 -14.17
C PRO A 362 10.39 -7.48 -13.88
N VAL A 363 9.91 -7.77 -12.66
CA VAL A 363 8.54 -7.51 -12.24
C VAL A 363 8.33 -6.01 -12.08
N ASP A 364 9.29 -5.34 -11.45
CA ASP A 364 9.26 -3.90 -11.22
C ASP A 364 9.42 -3.11 -12.52
N LEU A 365 10.24 -3.61 -13.45
CA LEU A 365 10.43 -3.01 -14.78
C LEU A 365 9.09 -2.87 -15.52
N LEU A 366 8.28 -3.93 -15.54
CA LEU A 366 6.98 -3.94 -16.22
C LEU A 366 5.86 -3.26 -15.42
N GLN A 367 5.86 -3.38 -14.10
CA GLN A 367 4.72 -2.95 -13.28
C GLN A 367 4.86 -1.53 -12.72
N LEU A 368 6.09 -0.99 -12.63
CA LEU A 368 6.40 0.33 -12.10
C LEU A 368 7.06 1.22 -13.16
N TRP A 369 8.21 0.79 -13.70
CA TRP A 369 9.06 1.65 -14.52
C TRP A 369 8.47 1.93 -15.92
N VAL A 370 7.93 0.92 -16.61
CA VAL A 370 7.30 1.13 -17.93
C VAL A 370 6.08 2.06 -17.86
N PRO A 371 5.11 1.87 -16.92
CA PRO A 371 4.02 2.82 -16.74
C PRO A 371 4.49 4.25 -16.45
N PHE A 372 5.50 4.41 -15.59
CA PHE A 372 6.10 5.71 -15.28
C PHE A 372 6.71 6.36 -16.53
N LEU A 373 7.51 5.63 -17.31
CA LEU A 373 8.14 6.14 -18.54
C LEU A 373 7.12 6.56 -19.60
N HIS A 374 6.01 5.82 -19.67
CA HIS A 374 4.91 6.15 -20.56
C HIS A 374 4.19 7.43 -20.11
N ASP A 375 3.93 7.58 -18.81
CA ASP A 375 3.25 8.75 -18.27
C ASP A 375 4.06 10.05 -18.45
N ILE A 376 5.37 10.01 -18.18
CA ILE A 376 6.23 11.18 -18.42
C ILE A 376 6.40 11.49 -19.93
N GLY A 377 6.32 10.48 -20.80
CA GLY A 377 6.47 10.63 -22.25
C GLY A 377 5.22 11.13 -22.98
N LEU A 378 4.03 10.82 -22.45
CA LEU A 378 2.76 11.29 -23.02
C LEU A 378 2.41 12.72 -22.63
N SER A 379 2.98 13.21 -21.54
CA SER A 379 2.59 14.53 -21.05
C SER A 379 3.13 15.63 -21.97
N PRO A 380 2.31 16.62 -22.37
CA PRO A 380 2.67 17.67 -23.34
C PRO A 380 3.60 18.73 -22.72
N ARG A 381 4.77 18.32 -22.23
CA ARG A 381 5.62 19.11 -21.32
C ARG A 381 6.84 19.71 -22.00
N ASP A 382 7.29 20.81 -21.41
CA ASP A 382 8.42 21.64 -21.86
C ASP A 382 9.78 20.92 -21.81
N PHE A 383 9.96 19.86 -21.02
CA PHE A 383 11.27 19.16 -20.95
C PHE A 383 11.68 18.50 -22.28
N THR A 384 10.71 18.18 -23.14
CA THR A 384 10.98 17.67 -24.50
C THR A 384 11.55 18.75 -25.44
N LYS A 385 11.44 20.04 -25.06
CA LYS A 385 12.07 21.16 -25.77
C LYS A 385 13.56 21.27 -25.42
N ASP A 386 13.97 20.87 -24.22
CA ASP A 386 15.38 20.77 -23.88
C ASP A 386 16.01 19.54 -24.56
N THR A 387 17.05 19.81 -25.34
CA THR A 387 17.75 18.78 -26.12
C THR A 387 18.44 17.76 -25.21
N THR A 388 18.92 18.20 -24.04
CA THR A 388 19.64 17.35 -23.08
C THR A 388 18.67 16.38 -22.40
N CYS A 389 17.62 16.88 -21.76
CA CYS A 389 16.59 16.05 -21.12
C CYS A 389 15.92 15.08 -22.11
N ALA A 390 15.61 15.53 -23.33
CA ALA A 390 15.05 14.67 -24.37
C ALA A 390 16.02 13.54 -24.77
N SER A 391 17.33 13.83 -24.83
CA SER A 391 18.33 12.80 -25.13
C SER A 391 18.45 11.77 -24.00
N LEU A 392 18.44 12.20 -22.73
CA LEU A 392 18.50 11.32 -21.57
C LEU A 392 17.27 10.44 -21.45
N TYR A 393 16.07 10.98 -21.71
CA TYR A 393 14.84 10.20 -21.77
C TYR A 393 14.90 9.12 -22.86
N LYS A 394 15.36 9.47 -24.07
CA LYS A 394 15.55 8.50 -25.16
C LYS A 394 16.55 7.41 -24.79
N GLN A 395 17.64 7.77 -24.11
CA GLN A 395 18.61 6.80 -23.61
C GLN A 395 17.97 5.86 -22.58
N LEU A 396 17.25 6.40 -21.60
CA LEU A 396 16.55 5.61 -20.58
C LEU A 396 15.56 4.62 -21.21
N LEU A 397 14.71 5.10 -22.12
CA LEU A 397 13.77 4.27 -22.86
C LEU A 397 14.50 3.18 -23.66
N THR A 398 15.60 3.53 -24.33
CA THR A 398 16.39 2.57 -25.11
C THR A 398 16.99 1.50 -24.21
N VAL A 399 17.56 1.86 -23.06
CA VAL A 399 18.16 0.92 -22.10
C VAL A 399 17.09 -0.02 -21.56
N VAL A 400 15.97 0.52 -21.08
CA VAL A 400 14.85 -0.28 -20.54
C VAL A 400 14.27 -1.21 -21.61
N MET A 401 14.06 -0.73 -22.83
CA MET A 401 13.48 -1.56 -23.91
C MET A 401 14.46 -2.62 -24.41
N LYS A 402 15.74 -2.30 -24.59
CA LYS A 402 16.77 -3.30 -24.95
C LYS A 402 16.84 -4.39 -23.89
N ASP A 403 16.83 -3.99 -22.64
CA ASP A 403 16.87 -4.90 -21.52
C ASP A 403 15.62 -5.81 -21.47
N LEU A 404 14.43 -5.24 -21.70
CA LEU A 404 13.19 -6.01 -21.82
C LEU A 404 13.26 -7.06 -22.93
N VAL A 405 13.76 -6.67 -24.11
CA VAL A 405 13.90 -7.57 -25.26
C VAL A 405 14.89 -8.68 -24.96
N ASN A 406 16.07 -8.32 -24.45
CA ASN A 406 17.16 -9.25 -24.18
C ASN A 406 16.82 -10.25 -23.07
N ARG A 407 16.15 -9.80 -21.99
CA ARG A 407 15.82 -10.65 -20.84
C ARG A 407 14.52 -11.43 -21.02
N TYR A 408 13.51 -10.91 -21.73
CA TYR A 408 12.15 -11.49 -21.69
C TYR A 408 11.53 -11.87 -23.04
N VAL A 409 11.92 -11.23 -24.15
CA VAL A 409 11.31 -11.53 -25.47
C VAL A 409 12.07 -12.67 -26.19
N GLY A 410 13.36 -12.85 -25.91
CA GLY A 410 14.17 -13.91 -26.48
C GLY A 410 14.55 -13.66 -27.95
N ARG A 411 15.19 -14.64 -28.59
CA ARG A 411 15.62 -14.51 -29.99
C ARG A 411 14.41 -14.65 -30.93
N GLN A 412 14.37 -13.82 -31.97
CA GLN A 412 13.37 -13.94 -33.03
C GLN A 412 13.41 -15.36 -33.61
N PRO A 413 12.26 -16.07 -33.69
CA PRO A 413 12.24 -17.42 -34.23
C PRO A 413 12.64 -17.44 -35.71
N ILE A 414 13.46 -18.43 -36.07
CA ILE A 414 13.94 -18.62 -37.43
C ILE A 414 12.75 -19.02 -38.32
N LYS A 415 12.45 -18.22 -39.33
CA LYS A 415 11.51 -18.62 -40.39
C LYS A 415 12.23 -19.59 -41.31
N ASP A 416 11.98 -20.89 -41.16
CA ASP A 416 12.38 -21.88 -42.17
C ASP A 416 11.65 -21.60 -43.48
N THR A 417 12.37 -21.12 -44.48
CA THR A 417 11.86 -20.76 -45.81
C THR A 417 11.80 -21.95 -46.77
N ASN A 418 12.27 -23.14 -46.35
CA ASN A 418 12.31 -24.30 -47.24
C ASN A 418 10.94 -25.03 -47.33
N LEU A 419 10.33 -24.97 -48.51
CA LEU A 419 9.06 -25.64 -48.80
C LEU A 419 9.21 -27.11 -49.23
N ALA A 420 10.38 -27.72 -49.17
CA ALA A 420 10.56 -29.11 -49.59
C ALA A 420 9.77 -30.08 -48.69
N ARG A 421 9.17 -31.11 -49.29
CA ARG A 421 8.39 -32.18 -48.65
C ARG A 421 8.88 -33.54 -49.14
N ALA A 422 8.63 -34.57 -48.33
CA ALA A 422 8.95 -35.94 -48.70
C ALA A 422 8.20 -36.36 -49.97
N ARG A 423 8.85 -37.20 -50.78
CA ARG A 423 8.29 -37.76 -52.00
C ARG A 423 7.24 -38.82 -51.68
N VAL A 424 6.25 -38.99 -52.56
CA VAL A 424 5.25 -40.07 -52.50
C VAL A 424 5.77 -41.39 -53.10
N GLY A 425 6.74 -41.33 -54.02
CA GLY A 425 7.56 -42.49 -54.41
C GLY A 425 6.86 -43.61 -55.20
N CYS A 426 5.75 -43.32 -55.90
CA CYS A 426 5.03 -44.32 -56.72
C CYS A 426 5.80 -44.79 -57.96
N GLY A 427 6.69 -43.96 -58.52
CA GLY A 427 7.42 -44.23 -59.75
C GLY A 427 6.63 -44.07 -61.06
N CYS A 428 5.33 -43.78 -61.02
CA CYS A 428 4.53 -43.47 -62.22
C CYS A 428 4.77 -42.02 -62.69
N GLY A 429 4.46 -41.73 -63.96
CA GLY A 429 4.68 -40.39 -64.54
C GLY A 429 3.98 -39.24 -63.79
N ASP A 430 2.76 -39.49 -63.29
CA ASP A 430 2.00 -38.49 -62.52
C ASP A 430 2.61 -38.21 -61.14
N CYS A 431 3.06 -39.25 -60.45
CA CYS A 431 3.72 -39.10 -59.16
C CYS A 431 5.12 -38.51 -59.28
N ASN A 432 5.83 -38.73 -60.39
CA ASN A 432 7.12 -38.08 -60.63
C ASN A 432 6.95 -36.55 -60.77
N ALA A 433 5.91 -36.10 -61.47
CA ALA A 433 5.57 -34.68 -61.55
C ALA A 433 5.18 -34.10 -60.17
N LEU A 434 4.42 -34.86 -59.38
CA LEU A 434 4.08 -34.50 -58.01
C LEU A 434 5.32 -34.44 -57.10
N ASP A 435 6.24 -35.40 -57.21
CA ASP A 435 7.48 -35.46 -56.42
C ASP A 435 8.43 -34.32 -56.76
N LEU A 436 8.47 -33.89 -58.02
CA LEU A 436 9.23 -32.73 -58.44
C LEU A 436 8.68 -31.44 -57.80
N PHE A 437 7.35 -31.31 -57.73
CA PHE A 437 6.73 -30.24 -56.96
C PHE A 437 7.01 -30.36 -55.46
N LEU A 438 6.83 -31.54 -54.86
CA LEU A 438 7.01 -31.75 -53.42
C LEU A 438 8.45 -31.43 -52.98
N THR A 439 9.45 -31.80 -53.77
CA THR A 439 10.86 -31.52 -53.46
C THR A 439 11.32 -30.09 -53.77
N ASN A 440 10.56 -29.32 -54.54
CA ASN A 440 10.89 -27.92 -54.81
C ASN A 440 10.68 -27.03 -53.57
N GLY A 441 11.77 -26.47 -53.03
CA GLY A 441 11.77 -25.59 -51.84
C GLY A 441 11.14 -24.22 -52.05
N SER A 442 10.83 -23.81 -53.27
CA SER A 442 10.32 -22.46 -53.60
C SER A 442 8.85 -22.43 -54.00
N SER A 443 8.26 -23.57 -54.36
CA SER A 443 6.87 -23.66 -54.80
C SER A 443 5.95 -24.17 -53.70
N GLN A 444 4.97 -23.34 -53.30
CA GLN A 444 3.98 -23.68 -52.27
C GLN A 444 2.74 -24.40 -52.83
N ARG A 445 2.34 -24.07 -54.06
CA ARG A 445 1.09 -24.54 -54.68
C ARG A 445 1.34 -24.94 -56.13
N GLU A 446 0.78 -26.08 -56.54
CA GLU A 446 0.89 -26.59 -57.91
C GLU A 446 -0.47 -27.12 -58.40
N ARG A 447 -0.69 -27.05 -59.72
CA ARG A 447 -1.98 -27.33 -60.34
C ARG A 447 -1.84 -28.42 -61.41
N PHE A 448 -2.44 -29.58 -61.16
CA PHE A 448 -2.38 -30.73 -62.04
C PHE A 448 -3.72 -30.93 -62.78
N ARG A 449 -3.80 -30.52 -64.04
CA ARG A 449 -4.98 -30.76 -64.91
C ARG A 449 -4.93 -32.20 -65.46
N MET A 450 -5.84 -33.06 -65.01
CA MET A 450 -5.86 -34.47 -65.43
C MET A 450 -7.24 -35.10 -65.21
N GLY A 451 -7.49 -36.25 -65.86
CA GLY A 451 -8.76 -37.00 -65.75
C GLY A 451 -9.02 -37.59 -64.36
N LYS A 452 -10.25 -38.06 -64.12
CA LYS A 452 -10.73 -38.50 -62.79
C LYS A 452 -9.86 -39.60 -62.17
N GLN A 453 -9.49 -40.63 -62.93
CA GLN A 453 -8.68 -41.76 -62.42
C GLN A 453 -7.27 -41.31 -62.00
N ARG A 454 -6.61 -40.47 -62.81
CA ARG A 454 -5.28 -39.92 -62.51
C ARG A 454 -5.30 -39.00 -61.28
N ARG A 455 -6.33 -38.15 -61.13
CA ARG A 455 -6.50 -37.34 -59.91
C ARG A 455 -6.72 -38.22 -58.69
N GLN A 456 -7.58 -39.23 -58.79
CA GLN A 456 -7.86 -40.14 -57.68
C GLN A 456 -6.59 -40.88 -57.23
N HIS A 457 -5.75 -41.28 -58.18
CA HIS A 457 -4.44 -41.86 -57.88
C HIS A 457 -3.56 -40.92 -57.06
N LEU A 458 -3.44 -39.64 -57.45
CA LEU A 458 -2.66 -38.66 -56.70
C LEU A 458 -3.24 -38.36 -55.31
N HIS A 459 -4.57 -38.30 -55.17
CA HIS A 459 -5.22 -38.21 -53.85
C HIS A 459 -4.78 -39.36 -52.93
N VAL A 460 -4.87 -40.61 -53.41
CA VAL A 460 -4.50 -41.80 -52.64
C VAL A 460 -3.02 -41.80 -52.25
N MET A 461 -2.12 -41.39 -53.15
CA MET A 461 -0.69 -41.39 -52.85
C MET A 461 -0.29 -40.29 -51.87
N LEU A 462 -0.94 -39.12 -51.92
CA LEU A 462 -0.74 -38.04 -50.95
C LEU A 462 -1.22 -38.44 -49.55
N ASP A 463 -2.39 -39.09 -49.47
CA ASP A 463 -2.93 -39.61 -48.21
C ASP A 463 -2.05 -40.72 -47.62
N LYS A 464 -1.62 -41.67 -48.46
CA LYS A 464 -0.75 -42.79 -48.05
C LYS A 464 0.61 -42.33 -47.56
N ALA A 465 1.19 -41.31 -48.18
CA ALA A 465 2.49 -40.77 -47.80
C ALA A 465 2.43 -39.83 -46.57
N HIS A 466 1.22 -39.55 -46.05
CA HIS A 466 1.01 -38.51 -45.04
C HIS A 466 1.72 -37.20 -45.38
N ALA A 467 1.69 -36.83 -46.66
CA ALA A 467 2.38 -35.65 -47.14
C ALA A 467 1.82 -34.40 -46.44
N GLU A 468 2.69 -33.52 -45.94
CA GLU A 468 2.31 -32.26 -45.29
C GLU A 468 1.81 -31.24 -46.34
N CYS A 469 0.69 -31.56 -46.99
CA CYS A 469 0.00 -30.73 -47.98
C CYS A 469 -1.51 -30.94 -47.93
N THR A 470 -2.27 -29.91 -48.30
CA THR A 470 -3.68 -30.04 -48.65
C THR A 470 -3.80 -30.31 -50.13
N HIS A 471 -4.81 -31.07 -50.53
CA HIS A 471 -5.00 -31.43 -51.92
C HIS A 471 -6.49 -31.48 -52.27
N VAL A 472 -6.91 -30.57 -53.16
CA VAL A 472 -8.33 -30.30 -53.45
C VAL A 472 -8.55 -30.32 -54.96
N THR A 473 -9.62 -30.98 -55.41
CA THR A 473 -10.02 -30.95 -56.82
C THR A 473 -10.89 -29.72 -57.09
N GLU A 474 -10.41 -28.80 -57.91
CA GLU A 474 -11.20 -27.69 -58.46
C GLU A 474 -12.04 -28.18 -59.64
N ARG A 475 -13.37 -28.11 -59.49
CA ARG A 475 -14.35 -28.63 -60.45
C ARG A 475 -14.78 -27.55 -61.46
N VAL A 476 -13.81 -26.98 -62.16
CA VAL A 476 -14.02 -25.94 -63.19
C VAL A 476 -13.36 -26.40 -64.50
N GLY A 477 -14.17 -26.51 -65.56
CA GLY A 477 -13.73 -27.00 -66.88
C GLY A 477 -13.52 -28.52 -66.96
N SER A 478 -13.39 -29.07 -68.17
CA SER A 478 -13.01 -30.48 -68.38
C SER A 478 -11.67 -30.54 -69.10
N PRO A 479 -10.63 -31.23 -68.58
CA PRO A 479 -10.59 -31.98 -67.31
C PRO A 479 -10.43 -31.09 -66.05
N HIS A 480 -11.02 -31.51 -64.91
CA HIS A 480 -10.83 -30.83 -63.61
C HIS A 480 -9.36 -30.82 -63.16
N THR A 481 -9.02 -29.86 -62.28
CA THR A 481 -7.64 -29.65 -61.79
C THR A 481 -7.49 -30.14 -60.35
N LEU A 482 -6.47 -30.95 -60.05
CA LEU A 482 -6.03 -31.21 -58.68
C LEU A 482 -5.08 -30.10 -58.25
N VAL A 483 -5.37 -29.44 -57.13
CA VAL A 483 -4.55 -28.39 -56.55
C VAL A 483 -3.92 -28.90 -55.28
N VAL A 484 -2.59 -28.96 -55.25
CA VAL A 484 -1.81 -29.40 -54.09
C VAL A 484 -1.13 -28.18 -53.47
N THR A 485 -1.32 -27.96 -52.17
CA THR A 485 -0.75 -26.83 -51.42
C THR A 485 0.00 -27.35 -50.21
N LYS A 486 1.29 -27.06 -50.10
CA LYS A 486 2.12 -27.50 -48.97
C LYS A 486 1.75 -26.74 -47.69
N ILE A 487 1.70 -27.43 -46.55
CA ILE A 487 1.38 -26.87 -45.22
C ILE A 487 2.54 -27.05 -44.25
N PHE A 488 2.57 -26.26 -43.17
CA PHE A 488 3.68 -26.17 -42.20
C PHE A 488 3.28 -26.58 -40.77
N THR A 489 2.63 -27.72 -40.61
CA THR A 489 2.13 -28.17 -39.30
C THR A 489 3.26 -28.34 -38.28
N LYS A 490 4.39 -28.98 -38.64
CA LYS A 490 5.53 -29.16 -37.72
C LYS A 490 6.28 -27.87 -37.38
N ASN A 491 6.40 -26.93 -38.33
CA ASN A 491 7.05 -25.65 -38.05
C ASN A 491 6.21 -24.79 -37.09
N ASN A 492 4.88 -24.80 -37.25
CA ASN A 492 3.96 -24.16 -36.31
C ASN A 492 3.97 -24.83 -34.93
N GLU A 493 4.12 -26.17 -34.86
CA GLU A 493 4.26 -26.88 -33.58
C GLU A 493 5.59 -26.58 -32.89
N ASN A 494 6.69 -26.45 -33.64
CA ASN A 494 8.00 -26.06 -33.10
C ASN A 494 7.99 -24.61 -32.60
N LEU A 495 7.39 -23.67 -33.35
CA LEU A 495 7.14 -22.29 -32.90
C LEU A 495 6.31 -22.27 -31.60
N ARG A 496 5.27 -23.12 -31.50
CA ARG A 496 4.45 -23.27 -30.29
C ARG A 496 5.19 -23.95 -29.13
N ARG A 497 6.14 -24.85 -29.41
CA ARG A 497 6.98 -25.50 -28.39
C ARG A 497 8.07 -24.57 -27.87
N ASP A 498 8.69 -23.76 -28.72
CA ASP A 498 9.66 -22.73 -28.29
C ASP A 498 8.99 -21.65 -27.43
N GLY A 499 7.79 -21.20 -27.81
CA GLY A 499 6.96 -20.35 -26.95
C GLY A 499 6.60 -21.00 -25.60
N ARG A 500 6.58 -22.34 -25.52
CA ARG A 500 6.35 -23.12 -24.29
C ARG A 500 7.61 -23.52 -23.52
N LYS A 501 8.81 -23.21 -23.99
CA LYS A 501 10.06 -23.37 -23.20
C LYS A 501 10.42 -22.14 -22.37
N HIS A 502 9.82 -20.98 -22.68
CA HIS A 502 9.89 -19.75 -21.89
C HIS A 502 8.74 -19.43 -20.90
N PRO A 503 7.86 -20.36 -20.42
CA PRO A 503 6.82 -20.04 -19.47
C PRO A 503 7.12 -20.63 -18.08
N ARG A 504 7.86 -19.88 -17.26
CA ARG A 504 7.67 -19.95 -15.79
C ARG A 504 7.57 -18.60 -15.08
N GLN A 505 7.63 -17.48 -15.80
CA GLN A 505 7.28 -16.16 -15.25
C GLN A 505 6.20 -15.42 -16.07
N SER A 506 5.99 -15.78 -17.33
CA SER A 506 5.04 -15.13 -18.25
C SER A 506 3.57 -15.53 -18.06
N SER A 507 3.26 -16.66 -17.42
CA SER A 507 1.87 -17.10 -17.19
C SER A 507 1.13 -16.28 -16.13
N LEU A 508 1.83 -15.51 -15.29
CA LEU A 508 1.25 -14.52 -14.39
C LEU A 508 1.13 -13.12 -15.04
N LEU A 509 1.83 -12.88 -16.16
CA LEU A 509 2.02 -11.54 -16.74
C LEU A 509 0.98 -11.13 -17.79
N ILE A 510 0.28 -12.06 -18.45
CA ILE A 510 -0.65 -11.70 -19.55
C ILE A 510 -2.13 -11.78 -19.14
N THR A 511 -2.49 -12.63 -18.17
CA THR A 511 -3.90 -12.92 -17.87
C THR A 511 -4.57 -11.96 -16.90
N ARG A 512 -3.85 -11.13 -16.15
CA ARG A 512 -4.46 -10.25 -15.13
C ARG A 512 -4.61 -8.77 -15.52
N ASN A 513 -3.80 -8.24 -16.45
CA ASN A 513 -3.85 -6.82 -16.85
C ASN A 513 -4.48 -6.52 -18.22
N CYS A 514 -4.85 -7.53 -19.02
CA CYS A 514 -5.51 -7.29 -20.32
C CYS A 514 -7.00 -6.91 -20.22
N LYS A 515 -7.59 -6.76 -19.01
CA LYS A 515 -8.98 -6.31 -18.86
C LYS A 515 -9.15 -4.79 -18.78
N SER A 516 -8.06 -4.03 -18.67
CA SER A 516 -8.11 -2.55 -18.67
C SER A 516 -7.26 -1.99 -19.82
N GLY A 517 -7.87 -1.82 -21.00
CA GLY A 517 -7.48 -0.76 -21.94
C GLY A 517 -6.30 -0.99 -22.92
N TRP A 518 -5.58 -2.11 -22.90
CA TRP A 518 -4.45 -2.34 -23.83
C TRP A 518 -4.85 -2.98 -25.17
N ALA A 519 -5.91 -2.49 -25.79
CA ALA A 519 -6.36 -2.93 -27.10
C ALA A 519 -6.44 -1.75 -28.07
N MET A 520 -5.31 -1.08 -28.34
CA MET A 520 -5.10 -0.39 -29.63
C MET A 520 -3.65 0.05 -29.82
N SER A 521 -3.18 -0.12 -31.06
CA SER A 521 -1.93 0.41 -31.62
C SER A 521 -0.62 -0.36 -31.40
N THR A 522 -0.57 -1.59 -31.91
CA THR A 522 0.68 -2.29 -32.26
C THR A 522 1.35 -1.72 -33.54
N ARG A 523 0.92 -0.55 -34.04
CA ARG A 523 1.42 0.02 -35.31
C ARG A 523 2.34 1.24 -35.16
N MET A 524 2.62 1.69 -33.94
CA MET A 524 3.40 2.92 -33.72
C MET A 524 4.74 2.72 -32.99
N TRP A 525 5.22 1.48 -32.89
CA TRP A 525 6.45 1.12 -32.14
C TRP A 525 7.52 0.43 -32.98
N LEU A 526 7.49 0.63 -34.30
CA LEU A 526 8.54 0.22 -35.23
C LEU A 526 8.89 1.39 -36.15
N ILE A 527 9.63 2.37 -35.62
CA ILE A 527 10.59 3.21 -36.36
C ILE A 527 11.86 3.28 -35.52
#